data_AF-A0A965MV30-F1
#
_entry.id   AF-A0A965MV30-F1
#
_cell.length_a   1.000
_cell.length_b   1.000
_cell.length_c   1.000
_cell.angle_alpha   90.00
_cell.angle_beta   90.00
_cell.angle_gamma   90.00
#
_symmetry.space_group_name_H-M   'P 1'
#
loop_
_entity.id
_entity.type
_entity.pdbx_description
1 polymer ?
#
loop_
_entity_poly.entity_id
_entity_poly.type
_entity_poly.pdbx_seq_one_letter_code
_entity_poly.pdbx_strand_id
1 'polypeptide(L)'
;MPILSSRVRPFLATAVTIGLCGAPGIAAAQFRIPELDLARDSARLVVVDREPGQYLGHVTTTLLGDGRTMLAVYPKGHGKGAIVMKRSADAGRTWSERLAVPDNWSTSQEVPTIHRVPDPVRGGHRLIMFSGLYPARLASSDDDGRTWTPLAPIGDWGGIVVMGSVEAVRNKPGHYLAWFHDDGRYFSRDARAANPSVFKLYQTRSE
;
A
#
# COMPACT_ATOMS: atom_id res chain seq x y z
N MET A 1 -32.97 8.09 22.90
CA MET A 1 -31.93 7.91 23.94
C MET A 1 -31.44 9.28 24.36
N PRO A 2 -31.40 9.61 25.67
CA PRO A 2 -31.41 10.99 26.13
C PRO A 2 -30.05 11.67 26.13
N ILE A 3 -30.17 12.99 25.99
CA ILE A 3 -29.21 14.10 26.00
C ILE A 3 -28.29 14.08 27.24
N LEU A 4 -26.97 14.19 27.06
CA LEU A 4 -26.07 14.61 28.15
C LEU A 4 -25.97 16.14 28.16
N SER A 5 -26.57 16.76 29.17
CA SER A 5 -26.44 18.19 29.44
C SER A 5 -25.12 18.49 30.16
N SER A 6 -24.38 19.48 29.68
CA SER A 6 -23.24 20.09 30.35
C SER A 6 -23.69 20.87 31.59
N ARG A 7 -23.25 20.48 32.78
CA ARG A 7 -23.30 21.32 33.99
C ARG A 7 -21.93 21.35 34.65
N VAL A 8 -21.25 22.48 34.52
CA VAL A 8 -20.04 22.84 35.29
C VAL A 8 -20.51 23.57 36.55
N ARG A 9 -20.08 23.12 37.73
CA ARG A 9 -20.26 23.84 39.01
C ARG A 9 -18.91 24.44 39.41
N PRO A 10 -18.82 25.72 39.79
CA PRO A 10 -17.59 26.26 40.36
C PRO A 10 -17.45 25.77 41.81
N PHE A 11 -16.30 25.18 42.14
CA PHE A 11 -15.88 24.98 43.52
C PHE A 11 -14.99 26.15 43.92
N LEU A 12 -15.36 26.85 44.98
CA LEU A 12 -14.53 27.83 45.65
C LEU A 12 -13.58 27.08 46.59
N ALA A 13 -12.28 27.06 46.29
CA ALA A 13 -11.27 26.46 47.16
C ALA A 13 -10.54 27.56 47.94
N THR A 14 -10.72 27.54 49.26
CA THR A 14 -9.97 28.37 50.21
C THR A 14 -8.52 27.88 50.26
N ALA A 15 -7.55 28.75 49.99
CA ALA A 15 -6.13 28.41 50.07
C ALA A 15 -5.69 28.30 51.54
N VAL A 16 -5.18 27.12 51.92
CA VAL A 16 -4.42 26.92 53.16
C VAL A 16 -2.95 26.77 52.76
N THR A 17 -2.11 27.71 53.17
CA THR A 17 -0.66 27.66 52.92
C THR A 17 -0.02 26.71 53.93
N ILE A 18 0.25 25.48 53.52
CA ILE A 18 1.10 24.55 54.29
C ILE A 18 2.54 24.73 53.80
N GLY A 19 3.44 25.06 54.73
CA GLY A 19 4.86 25.22 54.45
C GLY A 19 5.47 23.93 53.89
N LEU A 20 6.01 24.01 52.67
CA LEU A 20 6.75 22.92 52.05
C LEU A 20 8.17 22.87 52.64
N CYS A 21 8.40 21.93 53.56
CA CYS A 21 9.74 21.35 53.73
C CYS A 21 10.09 20.64 52.41
N GLY A 22 11.20 21.03 51.79
CA GLY A 22 11.66 20.48 50.52
C GLY A 22 11.95 18.99 50.63
N ALA A 23 11.07 18.17 50.08
CA ALA A 23 11.43 16.80 49.72
C ALA A 23 12.43 16.85 48.56
N PRO A 24 13.51 16.04 48.56
CA PRO A 24 14.39 15.95 47.41
C PRO A 24 13.57 15.48 46.21
N GLY A 25 13.50 16.35 45.20
CA GLY A 25 12.76 16.07 43.98
C GLY A 25 13.29 14.79 43.34
N ILE A 26 12.43 13.78 43.23
CA ILE A 26 12.70 12.66 42.33
C ILE A 26 12.74 13.29 40.94
N ALA A 27 13.93 13.45 40.38
CA ALA A 27 14.09 13.84 39.00
C ALA A 27 13.30 12.83 38.16
N ALA A 28 12.19 13.28 37.57
CA ALA A 28 11.44 12.46 36.64
C ALA A 28 12.44 12.06 35.55
N ALA A 29 12.82 10.77 35.53
CA ALA A 29 13.65 10.24 34.47
C ALA A 29 12.97 10.63 33.16
N GLN A 30 13.65 11.46 32.37
CA GLN A 30 13.10 12.05 31.17
C GLN A 30 12.79 10.90 30.20
N PHE A 31 11.53 10.46 30.18
CA PHE A 31 11.08 9.44 29.23
C PHE A 31 11.37 9.95 27.83
N ARG A 32 12.22 9.22 27.11
CA ARG A 32 12.48 9.45 25.69
C ARG A 32 11.97 8.26 24.91
N ILE A 33 11.20 8.55 23.86
CA ILE A 33 10.89 7.58 22.82
C ILE A 33 12.22 7.31 22.10
N PRO A 34 12.67 6.05 21.96
CA PRO A 34 13.86 5.74 21.18
C PRO A 34 13.68 6.24 19.74
N GLU A 35 14.63 7.07 19.27
CA GLU A 35 14.67 7.52 17.88
C GLU A 35 15.61 6.61 17.09
N LEU A 36 15.16 6.15 15.93
CA LEU A 36 15.94 5.32 15.01
C LEU A 36 15.99 5.99 13.63
N ASP A 37 17.19 6.28 13.15
CA ASP A 37 17.41 6.77 11.78
C ASP A 37 17.58 5.58 10.81
N LEU A 38 16.48 5.19 10.17
CA LEU A 38 16.48 4.10 9.20
C LEU A 38 17.27 4.40 7.92
N ALA A 39 17.51 5.68 7.60
CA ALA A 39 18.25 6.05 6.40
C ALA A 39 19.76 5.79 6.55
N ARG A 40 20.28 5.84 7.79
CA ARG A 40 21.69 5.59 8.11
C ARG A 40 21.97 4.15 8.54
N ASP A 41 20.94 3.38 8.88
CA ASP A 41 21.08 1.96 9.25
C ASP A 41 21.17 1.07 8.00
N SER A 42 22.35 1.07 7.36
CA SER A 42 22.61 0.30 6.14
C SER A 42 22.44 -1.21 6.34
N ALA A 43 22.55 -1.72 7.56
CA ALA A 43 22.33 -3.14 7.87
C ALA A 43 20.86 -3.56 7.66
N ARG A 44 19.93 -2.60 7.59
CA ARG A 44 18.49 -2.83 7.32
C ARG A 44 18.10 -2.57 5.87
N LEU A 45 19.04 -2.11 5.04
CA LEU A 45 18.79 -1.80 3.64
C LEU A 45 19.13 -3.00 2.78
N VAL A 46 18.12 -3.52 2.07
CA VAL A 46 18.30 -4.61 1.10
C VAL A 46 17.95 -4.09 -0.28
N VAL A 47 18.83 -4.33 -1.25
CA VAL A 47 18.57 -4.02 -2.66
C VAL A 47 17.77 -5.17 -3.27
N VAL A 48 16.56 -4.88 -3.74
CA VAL A 48 15.70 -5.86 -4.43
C VAL A 48 16.23 -6.17 -5.83
N ASP A 49 16.56 -5.12 -6.59
CA ASP A 49 17.08 -5.25 -7.94
C ASP A 49 17.92 -4.05 -8.35
N ARG A 50 18.83 -4.27 -9.30
CA ARG A 50 19.65 -3.22 -9.92
C ARG A 50 20.01 -3.62 -11.34
N GLU A 51 19.80 -2.71 -12.28
CA GLU A 51 20.20 -2.86 -13.67
C GLU A 51 20.96 -1.61 -14.11
N PRO A 52 22.22 -1.72 -14.58
CA PRO A 52 23.00 -0.57 -15.03
C PRO A 52 22.27 0.21 -16.14
N GLY A 53 22.20 1.55 -16.00
CA GLY A 53 21.56 2.42 -16.98
C GLY A 53 20.03 2.39 -17.00
N GLN A 54 19.39 1.59 -16.15
CA GLN A 54 17.93 1.45 -16.09
C GLN A 54 17.40 1.89 -14.74
N TYR A 55 16.44 2.83 -14.76
CA TYR A 55 15.67 3.17 -13.58
C TYR A 55 14.61 2.10 -13.31
N LEU A 56 14.64 1.54 -12.09
CA LEU A 56 13.65 0.58 -11.58
C LEU A 56 12.90 1.28 -10.44
N GLY A 57 11.69 1.76 -10.74
CA GLY A 57 10.90 2.56 -9.80
C GLY A 57 9.77 1.79 -9.14
N HIS A 58 9.08 2.46 -8.23
CA HIS A 58 7.70 2.12 -7.82
C HIS A 58 7.45 0.64 -7.52
N VAL A 59 8.27 0.07 -6.64
CA VAL A 59 8.09 -1.31 -6.19
C VAL A 59 6.89 -1.41 -5.26
N THR A 60 6.05 -2.43 -5.49
CA THR A 60 5.05 -2.88 -4.52
C THR A 60 5.36 -4.30 -4.09
N THR A 61 5.05 -4.62 -2.83
CA THR A 61 5.37 -5.91 -2.24
C THR A 61 4.16 -6.51 -1.53
N THR A 62 4.15 -7.84 -1.42
CA THR A 62 3.16 -8.54 -0.59
C THR A 62 3.80 -9.72 0.13
N LEU A 63 3.39 -9.96 1.38
CA LEU A 63 3.80 -11.09 2.20
C LEU A 63 2.81 -12.25 1.98
N LEU A 64 3.32 -13.44 1.75
CA LEU A 64 2.49 -14.63 1.54
C LEU A 64 2.07 -15.26 2.87
N GLY A 65 1.19 -16.27 2.79
CA GLY A 65 0.54 -16.86 3.96
C GLY A 65 1.48 -17.60 4.92
N ASP A 66 2.71 -17.90 4.50
CA ASP A 66 3.74 -18.52 5.34
C ASP A 66 4.45 -17.52 6.28
N GLY A 67 4.12 -16.23 6.18
CA GLY A 67 4.72 -15.17 7.00
C GLY A 67 6.20 -14.90 6.70
N ARG A 68 6.72 -15.43 5.59
CA ARG A 68 8.16 -15.38 5.26
C ARG A 68 8.42 -15.10 3.80
N THR A 69 7.66 -15.68 2.89
CA THR A 69 7.83 -15.47 1.45
C THR A 69 7.23 -14.13 1.05
N MET A 70 7.96 -13.36 0.26
CA MET A 70 7.51 -12.09 -0.29
C MET A 70 7.61 -12.08 -1.80
N LEU A 71 6.69 -11.36 -2.45
CA LEU A 71 6.79 -10.99 -3.85
C LEU A 71 7.02 -9.49 -3.97
N ALA A 72 7.81 -9.08 -4.95
CA ALA A 72 7.99 -7.70 -5.36
C ALA A 72 7.68 -7.57 -6.85
N VAL A 73 6.84 -6.60 -7.22
CA VAL A 73 6.57 -6.24 -8.62
C VAL A 73 6.90 -4.76 -8.83
N TYR A 74 7.50 -4.44 -9.98
CA TYR A 74 7.93 -3.09 -10.32
C TYR A 74 8.05 -2.95 -11.84
N PRO A 75 7.85 -1.75 -12.42
CA PRO A 75 8.09 -1.52 -13.82
C PRO A 75 9.58 -1.22 -14.08
N LYS A 76 10.06 -1.57 -15.28
CA LYS A 76 11.33 -1.08 -15.81
C LYS A 76 11.23 0.40 -16.25
N GLY A 77 10.89 1.28 -15.32
CA GLY A 77 10.74 2.72 -15.57
C GLY A 77 10.06 3.46 -14.43
N HIS A 78 9.73 4.73 -14.68
CA HIS A 78 9.03 5.61 -13.72
C HIS A 78 7.57 5.73 -14.11
N GLY A 79 6.74 4.76 -13.70
CA GLY A 79 5.34 4.70 -14.08
C GLY A 79 5.15 4.40 -15.57
N LYS A 80 6.04 3.57 -16.16
CA LYS A 80 5.93 3.00 -17.51
C LYS A 80 6.89 1.82 -17.67
N GLY A 81 6.63 0.97 -18.65
CA GLY A 81 7.54 -0.10 -19.06
C GLY A 81 7.15 -1.47 -18.52
N ALA A 82 7.88 -2.50 -18.95
CA ALA A 82 7.59 -3.88 -18.62
C ALA A 82 7.58 -4.10 -17.10
N ILE A 83 6.52 -4.73 -16.60
CA ILE A 83 6.48 -5.19 -15.21
C ILE A 83 7.40 -6.40 -15.07
N VAL A 84 8.22 -6.38 -14.03
CA VAL A 84 9.07 -7.50 -13.63
C VAL A 84 8.73 -7.91 -12.20
N MET A 85 9.02 -9.16 -11.87
CA MET A 85 8.73 -9.74 -10.56
C MET A 85 9.99 -10.38 -9.97
N LYS A 86 10.18 -10.23 -8.66
CA LYS A 86 11.16 -10.97 -7.86
C LYS A 86 10.50 -11.58 -6.63
N ARG A 87 11.14 -12.61 -6.07
CA ARG A 87 10.68 -13.33 -4.89
C ARG A 87 11.76 -13.36 -3.83
N SER A 88 11.35 -13.21 -2.58
CA SER A 88 12.17 -13.44 -1.40
C SER A 88 11.61 -14.63 -0.64
N ALA A 89 12.47 -15.54 -0.19
CA ALA A 89 12.08 -16.67 0.66
C ALA A 89 12.46 -16.45 2.14
N ASP A 90 12.89 -15.25 2.54
CA ASP A 90 13.46 -14.96 3.86
C ASP A 90 13.05 -13.59 4.41
N ALA A 91 11.80 -13.19 4.14
CA ALA A 91 11.18 -11.94 4.58
C ALA A 91 11.92 -10.67 4.12
N GLY A 92 12.43 -10.70 2.88
CA GLY A 92 12.99 -9.56 2.18
C GLY A 92 14.49 -9.38 2.39
N ARG A 93 15.19 -10.35 2.97
CA ARG A 93 16.64 -10.29 3.24
C ARG A 93 17.46 -10.61 2.00
N THR A 94 16.98 -11.52 1.17
CA THR A 94 17.57 -11.85 -0.14
C THR A 94 16.48 -11.97 -1.20
N TRP A 95 16.83 -11.71 -2.46
CA TRP A 95 15.89 -11.72 -3.58
C TRP A 95 16.41 -12.60 -4.71
N SER A 96 15.50 -13.32 -5.35
CA SER A 96 15.78 -14.15 -6.53
C SER A 96 16.22 -13.29 -7.72
N GLU A 97 16.67 -13.97 -8.78
CA GLU A 97 16.63 -13.40 -10.13
C GLU A 97 15.20 -13.03 -10.53
N ARG A 98 15.06 -12.23 -11.58
CA ARG A 98 13.74 -11.87 -12.14
C ARG A 98 13.02 -13.13 -12.58
N LEU A 99 11.77 -13.26 -12.15
CA LEU A 99 10.92 -14.40 -12.47
C LEU A 99 10.24 -14.22 -13.82
N ALA A 100 9.94 -15.33 -14.48
CA ALA A 100 9.13 -15.32 -15.69
C ALA A 100 7.73 -14.77 -15.38
N VAL A 101 7.22 -13.94 -16.27
CA VAL A 101 5.89 -13.35 -16.22
C VAL A 101 5.26 -13.43 -17.62
N PRO A 102 3.93 -13.36 -17.74
CA PRO A 102 3.27 -13.35 -19.04
C PRO A 102 3.78 -12.24 -19.96
N ASP A 103 3.99 -12.54 -21.24
CA ASP A 103 4.59 -11.61 -22.21
C ASP A 103 3.90 -10.26 -22.26
N ASN A 104 2.57 -10.22 -22.13
CA ASN A 104 1.82 -8.98 -22.23
C ASN A 104 1.99 -8.03 -21.03
N TRP A 105 2.66 -8.45 -19.94
CA TRP A 105 3.09 -7.56 -18.86
C TRP A 105 4.08 -6.49 -19.35
N SER A 106 4.77 -6.76 -20.47
CA SER A 106 5.60 -5.80 -21.19
C SER A 106 4.83 -4.55 -21.66
N THR A 107 3.51 -4.67 -21.84
CA THR A 107 2.65 -3.58 -22.31
C THR A 107 2.11 -2.70 -21.18
N SER A 108 2.55 -2.91 -19.94
CA SER A 108 2.20 -2.02 -18.82
C SER A 108 2.72 -0.60 -19.08
N GLN A 109 1.89 0.38 -18.75
CA GLN A 109 2.22 1.80 -18.91
C GLN A 109 2.21 2.53 -17.58
N GLU A 110 2.24 1.81 -16.45
CA GLU A 110 2.01 2.38 -15.13
C GLU A 110 2.65 1.53 -14.03
N VAL A 111 2.64 2.06 -12.80
CA VAL A 111 3.06 1.37 -11.59
C VAL A 111 2.18 0.15 -11.29
N PRO A 112 2.76 -1.05 -11.10
CA PRO A 112 1.99 -2.19 -10.65
C PRO A 112 1.70 -2.13 -9.15
N THR A 113 0.47 -2.46 -8.75
CA THR A 113 0.11 -2.70 -7.35
C THR A 113 -0.24 -4.16 -7.15
N ILE A 114 0.25 -4.80 -6.08
CA ILE A 114 0.00 -6.22 -5.79
C ILE A 114 -0.67 -6.41 -4.42
N HIS A 115 -1.71 -7.24 -4.39
CA HIS A 115 -2.52 -7.48 -3.20
C HIS A 115 -2.78 -8.97 -3.05
N ARG A 116 -2.78 -9.46 -1.80
CA ARG A 116 -3.16 -10.83 -1.45
C ARG A 116 -4.50 -10.80 -0.75
N VAL A 117 -5.52 -11.36 -1.39
CA VAL A 117 -6.91 -11.32 -0.91
C VAL A 117 -7.45 -12.73 -0.66
N PRO A 118 -8.17 -12.99 0.44
CA PRO A 118 -8.95 -14.21 0.59
C PRO A 118 -9.91 -14.43 -0.59
N ASP A 119 -9.96 -15.67 -1.10
CA ASP A 119 -10.95 -16.11 -2.10
C ASP A 119 -12.06 -16.90 -1.39
N PRO A 120 -13.24 -16.31 -1.16
CA PRO A 120 -14.32 -16.99 -0.43
C PRO A 120 -15.02 -18.07 -1.27
N VAL A 121 -14.87 -18.06 -2.60
CA VAL A 121 -15.53 -19.01 -3.50
C VAL A 121 -14.71 -20.29 -3.61
N ARG A 122 -13.40 -20.15 -3.84
CA ARG A 122 -12.48 -21.28 -3.98
C ARG A 122 -11.85 -21.72 -2.66
N GLY A 123 -11.92 -20.86 -1.64
CA GLY A 123 -11.10 -21.00 -0.43
C GLY A 123 -9.65 -20.55 -0.69
N GLY A 124 -8.91 -20.30 0.40
CA GLY A 124 -7.52 -19.86 0.31
C GLY A 124 -7.41 -18.37 -0.05
N HIS A 125 -6.41 -18.04 -0.86
CA HIS A 125 -6.10 -16.65 -1.23
C HIS A 125 -5.72 -16.56 -2.70
N ARG A 126 -6.02 -15.40 -3.30
CA ARG A 126 -5.59 -15.00 -4.62
C ARG A 126 -4.64 -13.83 -4.51
N LEU A 127 -3.61 -13.82 -5.35
CA LEU A 127 -2.83 -12.62 -5.62
C LEU A 127 -3.46 -11.87 -6.79
N ILE A 128 -3.59 -10.57 -6.64
CA ILE A 128 -4.09 -9.67 -7.67
C ILE A 128 -3.04 -8.61 -7.92
N MET A 129 -2.63 -8.45 -9.17
CA MET A 129 -1.71 -7.41 -9.61
C MET A 129 -2.44 -6.50 -10.60
N PHE A 130 -2.45 -5.19 -10.34
CA PHE A 130 -3.06 -4.21 -11.22
C PHE A 130 -2.02 -3.43 -12.01
N SER A 131 -2.39 -2.99 -13.21
CA SER A 131 -1.64 -2.06 -14.07
C SER A 131 -2.57 -0.91 -14.43
N GLY A 132 -2.18 0.32 -14.10
CA GLY A 132 -3.01 1.51 -14.31
C GLY A 132 -3.00 2.06 -15.74
N LEU A 133 -3.35 3.34 -15.82
CA LEU A 133 -3.85 4.08 -16.99
C LEU A 133 -5.14 3.49 -17.57
N TYR A 134 -5.66 4.10 -18.63
CA TYR A 134 -6.83 3.59 -19.33
C TYR A 134 -6.45 2.56 -20.42
N PRO A 135 -7.10 1.39 -20.48
CA PRO A 135 -7.94 0.82 -19.41
C PRO A 135 -7.06 0.26 -18.29
N ALA A 136 -7.57 0.30 -17.06
CA ALA A 136 -6.95 -0.40 -15.94
C ALA A 136 -7.02 -1.91 -16.24
N ARG A 137 -5.93 -2.61 -15.93
CA ARG A 137 -5.79 -4.05 -16.19
C ARG A 137 -5.39 -4.80 -14.94
N LEU A 138 -5.72 -6.08 -14.93
CA LEU A 138 -5.43 -7.01 -13.84
C LEU A 138 -4.75 -8.27 -14.38
N ALA A 139 -3.83 -8.79 -13.58
CA ALA A 139 -3.36 -10.17 -13.65
C ALA A 139 -3.58 -10.83 -12.27
N SER A 140 -3.81 -12.13 -12.24
CA SER A 140 -4.01 -12.88 -10.99
C SER A 140 -3.18 -14.15 -10.93
N SER A 141 -2.89 -14.59 -9.71
CA SER A 141 -2.28 -15.88 -9.41
C SER A 141 -3.06 -16.58 -8.30
N ASP A 142 -3.32 -17.87 -8.50
CA ASP A 142 -4.00 -18.76 -7.55
C ASP A 142 -3.02 -19.75 -6.87
N ASP A 143 -1.71 -19.62 -7.12
CA ASP A 143 -0.68 -20.57 -6.69
C ASP A 143 0.53 -19.90 -6.00
N ASP A 144 0.26 -18.81 -5.25
CA ASP A 144 1.25 -18.04 -4.51
C ASP A 144 2.35 -17.41 -5.40
N GLY A 145 1.94 -17.01 -6.61
CA GLY A 145 2.76 -16.23 -7.54
C GLY A 145 3.70 -17.09 -8.40
N ARG A 146 3.45 -18.40 -8.49
CA ARG A 146 4.25 -19.31 -9.35
C ARG A 146 3.82 -19.18 -10.81
N THR A 147 2.52 -19.05 -11.06
CA THR A 147 1.95 -18.78 -12.38
C THR A 147 0.99 -17.60 -12.31
N TRP A 148 0.86 -16.88 -13.42
CA TRP A 148 0.06 -15.67 -13.52
C TRP A 148 -0.75 -15.64 -14.80
N THR A 149 -1.95 -15.08 -14.74
CA THR A 149 -2.73 -14.76 -15.93
C THR A 149 -2.11 -13.58 -16.69
N PRO A 150 -2.32 -13.47 -18.01
CA PRO A 150 -2.04 -12.25 -18.75
C PRO A 150 -2.80 -11.04 -18.16
N LEU A 151 -2.29 -9.83 -18.41
CA LEU A 151 -3.02 -8.59 -18.14
C LEU A 151 -4.31 -8.52 -18.97
N ALA A 152 -5.45 -8.32 -18.31
CA ALA A 152 -6.76 -8.15 -18.95
C ALA A 152 -7.46 -6.87 -18.43
N PRO A 153 -8.16 -6.10 -19.29
CA PRO A 153 -8.95 -4.96 -18.84
C PRO A 153 -10.00 -5.35 -17.81
N ILE A 154 -10.20 -4.52 -16.79
CA ILE A 154 -11.20 -4.74 -15.72
C ILE A 154 -12.35 -3.73 -15.76
N GLY A 155 -12.49 -3.02 -16.88
CA GLY A 155 -13.58 -2.09 -17.12
C GLY A 155 -13.18 -1.00 -18.10
N ASP A 156 -14.14 -0.13 -18.41
CA ASP A 156 -13.95 1.04 -19.25
C ASP A 156 -13.52 2.27 -18.43
N TRP A 157 -12.48 2.08 -17.61
CA TRP A 157 -11.94 3.13 -16.75
C TRP A 157 -10.44 2.91 -16.51
N GLY A 158 -9.74 3.95 -16.03
CA GLY A 158 -8.32 3.91 -15.69
C GLY A 158 -7.95 4.89 -14.59
N GLY A 159 -6.66 5.04 -14.34
CA GLY A 159 -6.12 6.02 -13.38
C GLY A 159 -4.62 5.87 -13.15
N ILE A 160 -4.06 6.76 -12.35
CA ILE A 160 -2.65 6.73 -11.94
C ILE A 160 -2.56 5.93 -10.63
N VAL A 161 -1.65 4.96 -10.57
CA VAL A 161 -1.48 3.99 -9.47
C VAL A 161 -2.82 3.37 -9.06
N VAL A 162 -3.43 2.61 -9.96
CA VAL A 162 -4.73 1.98 -9.70
C VAL A 162 -4.62 0.98 -8.54
N MET A 163 -5.63 1.00 -7.67
CA MET A 163 -5.71 0.23 -6.43
C MET A 163 -4.46 0.34 -5.55
N GLY A 164 -3.97 1.56 -5.34
CA GLY A 164 -2.85 1.83 -4.43
C GLY A 164 -3.11 1.39 -2.98
N SER A 165 -4.38 1.23 -2.60
CA SER A 165 -4.81 0.62 -1.34
C SER A 165 -6.03 -0.27 -1.60
N VAL A 166 -6.06 -1.44 -0.96
CA VAL A 166 -7.17 -2.39 -0.98
C VAL A 166 -7.43 -2.85 0.45
N GLU A 167 -8.68 -2.76 0.90
CA GLU A 167 -9.08 -3.13 2.25
C GLU A 167 -10.32 -4.01 2.24
N ALA A 168 -10.31 -5.05 3.08
CA ALA A 168 -11.47 -5.91 3.26
C ALA A 168 -12.59 -5.16 4.00
N VAL A 169 -13.82 -5.31 3.52
CA VAL A 169 -14.99 -4.75 4.19
C VAL A 169 -15.29 -5.59 5.42
N ARG A 170 -15.31 -4.93 6.59
CA ARG A 170 -15.59 -5.57 7.87
C ARG A 170 -16.91 -6.35 7.81
N ASN A 171 -16.86 -7.60 8.29
CA ASN A 171 -17.99 -8.52 8.36
C ASN A 171 -18.63 -8.84 7.01
N LYS A 172 -17.91 -8.66 5.89
CA LYS A 172 -18.36 -9.00 4.55
C LYS A 172 -17.23 -9.71 3.77
N PRO A 173 -16.99 -11.01 4.04
CA PRO A 173 -15.97 -11.78 3.33
C PRO A 173 -16.17 -11.70 1.82
N GLY A 174 -15.08 -11.49 1.05
CA GLY A 174 -15.13 -11.33 -0.40
C GLY A 174 -15.38 -9.90 -0.89
N HIS A 175 -15.81 -9.00 -0.01
CA HIS A 175 -16.05 -7.61 -0.37
C HIS A 175 -14.86 -6.75 0.04
N TYR A 176 -14.37 -5.94 -0.90
CA TYR A 176 -13.22 -5.07 -0.76
C TYR A 176 -13.57 -3.67 -1.21
N LEU A 177 -12.95 -2.70 -0.55
CA LEU A 177 -12.82 -1.34 -1.05
C LEU A 177 -11.41 -1.17 -1.56
N ALA A 178 -11.27 -0.41 -2.64
CA ALA A 178 -9.96 -0.02 -3.12
C ALA A 178 -9.97 1.44 -3.54
N TRP A 179 -8.82 2.11 -3.40
CA TRP A 179 -8.68 3.52 -3.70
C TRP A 179 -7.51 3.77 -4.64
N PHE A 180 -7.69 4.74 -5.52
CA PHE A 180 -6.68 5.21 -6.45
C PHE A 180 -6.95 6.66 -6.85
N HIS A 181 -6.02 7.28 -7.55
CA HIS A 181 -6.16 8.67 -7.96
C HIS A 181 -5.96 8.84 -9.47
N ASP A 182 -6.41 9.97 -9.99
CA ASP A 182 -6.09 10.41 -11.35
C ASP A 182 -6.11 11.93 -11.38
N ASP A 183 -5.36 12.53 -12.30
CA ASP A 183 -5.37 13.98 -12.54
C ASP A 183 -6.30 14.39 -13.70
N GLY A 184 -7.11 13.45 -14.19
CA GLY A 184 -8.06 13.62 -15.27
C GLY A 184 -7.56 13.15 -16.63
N ARG A 185 -6.30 12.73 -16.77
CA ARG A 185 -5.72 12.30 -18.07
C ARG A 185 -6.04 10.87 -18.44
N TYR A 186 -6.26 9.99 -17.47
CA TYR A 186 -6.24 8.54 -17.72
C TYR A 186 -7.45 7.81 -17.19
N PHE A 187 -8.49 8.53 -16.77
CA PHE A 187 -9.73 7.89 -16.32
C PHE A 187 -10.52 7.23 -17.46
N SER A 188 -10.53 7.81 -18.65
CA SER A 188 -11.18 7.25 -19.85
C SER A 188 -10.33 7.48 -21.10
N ARG A 189 -10.70 6.86 -22.23
CA ARG A 189 -9.97 6.90 -23.50
C ARG A 189 -9.51 8.30 -23.92
N ASP A 190 -10.44 9.25 -23.83
CA ASP A 190 -10.25 10.61 -24.33
C ASP A 190 -10.15 11.63 -23.19
N ALA A 191 -9.93 11.17 -21.96
CA ALA A 191 -9.82 12.02 -20.78
C ALA A 191 -8.63 12.99 -20.91
N ARG A 192 -8.80 14.21 -20.39
CA ARG A 192 -7.78 15.27 -20.39
C ARG A 192 -7.79 15.95 -19.03
N ALA A 193 -6.61 16.35 -18.57
CA ALA A 193 -6.50 17.15 -17.35
C ALA A 193 -7.31 18.45 -17.47
N ALA A 194 -7.98 18.82 -16.39
CA ALA A 194 -8.58 20.14 -16.27
C ALA A 194 -7.50 21.25 -16.16
N ASN A 195 -7.90 22.50 -16.40
CA ASN A 195 -7.09 23.67 -16.11
C ASN A 195 -7.87 24.63 -15.18
N PRO A 196 -7.47 24.80 -13.91
CA PRO A 196 -6.30 24.17 -13.26
C PRO A 196 -6.49 22.65 -13.09
N SER A 197 -5.38 21.92 -12.99
CA SER A 197 -5.41 20.46 -12.82
C SER A 197 -6.01 20.09 -11.47
N VAL A 198 -6.80 19.01 -11.45
CA VAL A 198 -7.49 18.51 -10.26
C VAL A 198 -7.13 17.04 -10.08
N PHE A 199 -6.50 16.71 -8.95
CA PHE A 199 -6.32 15.33 -8.51
C PHE A 199 -7.59 14.82 -7.84
N LYS A 200 -8.16 13.76 -8.38
CA LYS A 200 -9.36 13.11 -7.85
C LYS A 200 -8.97 11.78 -7.21
N LEU A 201 -9.54 11.50 -6.04
CA LEU A 201 -9.50 10.19 -5.42
C LEU A 201 -10.77 9.43 -5.79
N TYR A 202 -10.59 8.20 -6.27
CA TYR A 202 -11.64 7.28 -6.64
C TYR A 202 -11.69 6.11 -5.65
N GLN A 203 -12.88 5.54 -5.47
CA GLN A 203 -13.09 4.32 -4.71
C GLN A 203 -13.83 3.32 -5.58
N THR A 204 -13.31 2.09 -5.66
CA THR A 204 -14.03 0.95 -6.24
C THR A 204 -14.48 0.01 -5.14
N ARG A 205 -15.48 -0.81 -5.46
CA ARG A 205 -16.02 -1.83 -4.58
C ARG A 205 -16.02 -3.15 -5.36
N SER A 206 -15.60 -4.24 -4.72
CA SER A 206 -15.90 -5.56 -5.27
C SER A 206 -17.36 -5.91 -4.96
N GLU A 207 -18.07 -6.37 -5.98
CA GLU A 207 -19.43 -6.88 -5.87
C GLU A 207 -19.43 -8.38 -5.56
#